data_AF-A0A9X8E1U5-F1
#
_entry.id   AF-A0A9X8E1U5-F1
#
_cell.length_a   1.000
_cell.length_b   1.000
_cell.length_c   1.000
_cell.angle_alpha   90.00
_cell.angle_beta   90.00
_cell.angle_gamma   90.00
#
_symmetry.space_group_name_H-M   'P 1'
#
loop_
_entity.id
_entity.type
_entity.pdbx_description
1 polymer ?
#
loop_
_entity_poly.entity_id
_entity_poly.type
_entity_poly.pdbx_seq_one_letter_code
_entity_poly.pdbx_strand_id
1 'polypeptide(L)'
;MPRRCHKSHTIGDKRKLLALFDQETISRRAFRATYDIPRSTWIGWQQGKVKLTGTIINGKRKTFGGIQERTAQFMKYVRRDEHILTSMHMITFMKTYNAAWLHDYKVGKRDSYKSLLKLCQDFAQRHNFSQRVPCYTKMPSVDMEALRNDFAGECWNKYHA
;
A
#
# COMPACT_ATOMS: atom_id res chain seq x y z
N MET A 1 29.51 14.72 -15.27
CA MET A 1 28.49 15.72 -14.86
C MET A 1 27.84 15.26 -13.57
N PRO A 2 27.74 16.10 -12.52
CA PRO A 2 27.06 15.71 -11.27
C PRO A 2 25.58 15.43 -11.57
N ARG A 3 25.06 14.31 -11.06
CA ARG A 3 23.64 13.96 -11.21
C ARG A 3 22.80 15.03 -10.52
N ARG A 4 21.78 15.55 -11.22
CA ARG A 4 20.83 16.52 -10.70
C ARG A 4 20.09 15.89 -9.50
N CYS A 5 20.49 16.23 -8.28
CA CYS A 5 19.84 15.73 -7.06
C CYS A 5 18.46 16.40 -6.94
N HIS A 6 17.40 15.61 -7.13
CA HIS A 6 16.03 16.10 -7.02
C HIS A 6 15.60 16.07 -5.55
N LYS A 7 15.55 17.24 -4.89
CA LYS A 7 15.00 17.34 -3.53
C LYS A 7 13.48 17.15 -3.57
N SER A 8 12.99 16.11 -2.90
CA SER A 8 11.55 15.86 -2.75
C SER A 8 10.99 16.66 -1.59
N HIS A 9 9.92 17.41 -1.82
CA HIS A 9 9.15 18.08 -0.77
C HIS A 9 7.75 17.48 -0.67
N THR A 10 7.30 17.14 0.54
CA THR A 10 5.94 16.63 0.74
C THR A 10 4.91 17.76 0.53
N ILE A 11 3.64 17.42 0.33
CA ILE A 11 2.57 18.44 0.22
C ILE A 11 2.47 19.27 1.50
N GLY A 12 2.71 18.65 2.66
CA GLY A 12 2.75 19.33 3.96
C GLY A 12 3.85 20.38 4.01
N ASP A 13 5.07 20.03 3.61
CA ASP A 13 6.21 20.97 3.61
C ASP A 13 5.98 22.14 2.67
N LYS A 14 5.45 21.87 1.47
CA LYS A 14 5.11 22.90 0.48
C LYS A 14 4.13 23.92 1.06
N ARG A 15 3.08 23.46 1.75
CA ARG A 15 2.07 24.34 2.36
C ARG A 15 2.64 25.19 3.48
N LYS A 16 3.44 24.58 4.37
CA LYS A 16 4.09 25.29 5.48
C LYS A 16 4.97 26.43 4.94
N LEU A 17 5.80 26.15 3.95
CA LEU A 17 6.68 27.14 3.34
C LEU A 17 5.91 28.22 2.58
N LEU A 18 4.82 27.88 1.89
CA LEU A 18 3.95 28.87 1.25
C LEU A 18 3.25 29.78 2.27
N ALA A 19 2.80 29.23 3.41
CA ALA A 19 2.18 30.01 4.47
C ALA A 19 3.17 30.92 5.20
N LEU A 20 4.39 30.42 5.47
CA LEU A 20 5.48 31.23 6.04
C LEU A 20 5.85 32.39 5.11
N PHE A 21 5.96 32.13 3.81
CA PHE A 21 6.22 33.19 2.84
C PHE A 21 5.12 34.25 2.77
N ASP A 22 3.86 33.88 3.00
CA ASP A 22 2.75 34.85 3.02
C ASP A 22 2.77 35.73 4.28
N GLN A 23 3.37 35.26 5.37
CA GLN A 23 3.50 35.98 6.65
C GLN A 23 4.77 36.84 6.71
N GLU A 24 5.84 36.42 6.03
CA GLU A 24 7.10 37.13 5.98
C GLU A 24 7.12 38.22 4.91
N THR A 25 7.74 39.36 5.19
CA THR A 25 7.95 40.46 4.21
C THR A 25 9.24 40.29 3.39
N ILE A 26 9.84 39.11 3.43
CA ILE A 26 11.14 38.83 2.83
C ILE A 26 11.01 38.66 1.31
N SER A 27 12.02 39.12 0.56
CA SER A 27 12.06 38.95 -0.90
C SER A 27 12.06 37.45 -1.30
N ARG A 28 11.43 37.12 -2.42
CA ARG A 28 11.42 35.75 -2.97
C ARG A 28 12.82 35.16 -3.14
N ARG A 29 13.84 35.99 -3.39
CA ARG A 29 15.23 35.54 -3.55
C ARG A 29 15.84 35.14 -2.21
N ALA A 30 15.66 35.96 -1.18
CA ALA A 30 16.16 35.68 0.16
C ALA A 30 15.44 34.46 0.77
N PHE A 31 14.11 34.38 0.70
CA PHE A 31 13.34 33.24 1.19
C PHE A 31 13.83 31.90 0.59
N ARG A 32 13.99 31.85 -0.74
CA ARG A 32 14.48 30.65 -1.43
C ARG A 32 15.90 30.26 -1.02
N ALA A 33 16.76 31.23 -0.73
CA ALA A 33 18.12 30.96 -0.26
C ALA A 33 18.10 30.41 1.17
N THR A 34 17.28 30.97 2.05
CA THR A 34 17.13 30.53 3.45
C THR A 34 16.64 29.09 3.56
N TYR A 35 15.63 28.73 2.76
CA TYR A 35 15.02 27.38 2.79
C TYR A 35 15.58 26.43 1.73
N ASP A 36 16.65 26.83 1.05
CA ASP A 36 17.35 26.07 0.00
C ASP A 36 16.40 25.49 -1.09
N ILE A 37 15.54 26.37 -1.62
CA ILE A 37 14.52 26.03 -2.62
C ILE A 37 14.97 26.53 -4.01
N PRO A 38 15.17 25.64 -5.00
CA PRO A 38 15.48 26.06 -6.36
C PRO A 38 14.41 26.97 -6.97
N ARG A 39 14.83 27.97 -7.76
CA ARG A 39 13.93 28.95 -8.41
C ARG A 39 12.76 28.31 -9.14
N SER A 40 13.04 27.32 -9.99
CA SER A 40 12.03 26.64 -10.80
C SER A 40 11.00 25.91 -9.94
N THR A 41 11.45 25.32 -8.82
CA THR A 41 10.59 24.60 -7.88
C THR A 41 9.62 25.56 -7.21
N TRP A 42 10.12 26.69 -6.71
CA TRP A 42 9.30 27.72 -6.07
C TRP A 42 8.28 28.35 -7.02
N ILE A 43 8.68 28.65 -8.26
CA ILE A 43 7.75 29.19 -9.28
C ILE A 43 6.61 28.20 -9.54
N GLY A 44 6.93 26.90 -9.70
CA GLY A 44 5.91 25.87 -9.89
C GLY A 44 4.96 25.76 -8.70
N TRP A 45 5.44 25.95 -7.47
CA TRP A 45 4.59 25.94 -6.28
C TRP A 45 3.68 27.16 -6.21
N GLN A 46 4.17 28.35 -6.55
CA GLN A 46 3.35 29.56 -6.59
C GLN A 46 2.26 29.47 -7.68
N GLN A 47 2.61 29.01 -8.87
CA GLN A 47 1.64 28.77 -9.96
C GLN A 47 0.60 27.72 -9.56
N GLY A 48 1.00 26.70 -8.80
CA GLY A 48 0.14 25.64 -8.29
C GLY A 48 -0.48 25.91 -6.92
N LYS A 49 -0.35 27.11 -6.34
CA LYS A 49 -0.66 27.38 -4.91
C LYS A 49 -2.10 27.01 -4.54
N VAL A 50 -3.07 27.43 -5.36
CA VAL A 50 -4.50 27.13 -5.16
C VAL A 50 -4.77 25.62 -5.15
N LYS A 51 -4.14 24.88 -6.08
CA LYS A 51 -4.27 23.42 -6.11
C LYS A 51 -3.61 22.80 -4.89
N LEU A 52 -2.41 23.26 -4.53
CA LEU A 52 -1.66 22.77 -3.38
C LEU A 52 -2.40 22.99 -2.07
N THR A 53 -3.11 24.10 -1.87
CA THR A 53 -3.90 24.37 -0.66
C THR A 53 -5.25 23.63 -0.66
N GLY A 54 -5.90 23.47 -1.81
CA GLY A 54 -7.19 22.77 -1.92
C GLY A 54 -7.12 21.24 -1.97
N THR A 55 -5.95 20.65 -2.28
CA THR A 55 -5.82 19.18 -2.37
C THR A 55 -6.02 18.52 -1.00
N ILE A 56 -6.89 17.53 -0.86
CA ILE A 56 -7.00 16.79 0.40
C ILE A 56 -5.68 16.03 0.64
N ILE A 57 -5.00 16.31 1.76
CA ILE A 57 -3.82 15.55 2.19
C ILE A 57 -4.28 14.11 2.44
N ASN A 58 -3.56 13.13 1.87
CA ASN A 58 -3.89 11.71 2.04
C ASN A 58 -5.35 11.39 1.70
N GLY A 59 -5.83 11.84 0.53
CA GLY A 59 -7.16 11.45 0.04
C GLY A 59 -7.42 9.97 0.32
N LYS A 60 -8.60 9.66 0.91
CA LYS A 60 -8.92 8.32 1.42
C LYS A 60 -8.54 7.28 0.37
N ARG A 61 -7.57 6.41 0.70
CA ARG A 61 -7.13 5.35 -0.23
C ARG A 61 -8.34 4.52 -0.60
N LYS A 62 -8.54 4.22 -1.88
CA LYS A 62 -9.67 3.40 -2.33
C LYS A 62 -9.68 2.07 -1.56
N THR A 63 -10.76 1.78 -0.85
CA THR A 63 -10.95 0.52 -0.12
C THR A 63 -12.09 -0.26 -0.76
N PHE A 64 -12.21 -1.53 -0.35
CA PHE A 64 -13.35 -2.36 -0.68
C PHE A 64 -14.65 -1.92 0.03
N GLY A 65 -14.62 -0.88 0.86
CA GLY A 65 -15.79 -0.47 1.64
C GLY A 65 -16.31 -1.61 2.50
N GLY A 66 -17.63 -1.84 2.47
CA GLY A 66 -18.31 -2.84 3.30
C GLY A 66 -17.91 -4.30 3.09
N ILE A 67 -17.12 -4.64 2.06
CA ILE A 67 -16.67 -6.03 1.83
C ILE A 67 -15.20 -6.27 2.24
N GLN A 68 -14.55 -5.25 2.81
CA GLN A 68 -13.13 -5.29 3.18
C GLN A 68 -12.80 -6.43 4.14
N GLU A 69 -13.58 -6.58 5.20
CA GLU A 69 -13.34 -7.59 6.23
C GLU A 69 -13.45 -9.02 5.68
N ARG A 70 -14.54 -9.32 4.95
CA ARG A 70 -14.73 -10.61 4.30
C ARG A 70 -13.62 -10.95 3.32
N THR A 71 -13.18 -9.96 2.54
CA THR A 71 -12.09 -10.14 1.56
C THR A 71 -10.75 -10.39 2.28
N ALA A 72 -10.45 -9.65 3.35
CA ALA A 72 -9.25 -9.88 4.16
C ALA A 72 -9.26 -11.27 4.82
N GLN A 73 -10.42 -11.70 5.30
CA GLN A 73 -10.58 -13.02 5.92
C GLN A 73 -10.37 -14.15 4.91
N PHE A 74 -10.96 -14.04 3.71
CA PHE A 74 -10.71 -14.96 2.59
C PHE A 74 -9.21 -15.07 2.27
N MET A 75 -8.52 -13.93 2.16
CA MET A 75 -7.08 -13.93 1.88
C MET A 75 -6.26 -14.64 2.96
N LYS A 76 -6.66 -14.51 4.23
CA LYS A 76 -6.01 -15.22 5.35
C LYS A 76 -6.25 -16.73 5.28
N TYR A 77 -7.46 -17.17 4.91
CA TYR A 77 -7.76 -18.60 4.74
C TYR A 77 -6.92 -19.23 3.63
N VAL A 78 -6.94 -18.66 2.42
CA VAL A 78 -6.15 -19.16 1.28
C VAL A 78 -4.66 -19.28 1.65
N ARG A 79 -4.15 -18.31 2.43
CA ARG A 79 -2.75 -18.32 2.85
C ARG A 79 -2.46 -19.30 3.99
N ARG A 80 -3.43 -19.59 4.87
CA ARG A 80 -3.30 -20.61 5.91
C ARG A 80 -3.18 -22.00 5.28
N ASP A 81 -3.92 -22.23 4.21
CA ASP A 81 -3.87 -23.48 3.45
C ASP A 81 -2.65 -23.54 2.50
N GLU A 82 -1.71 -22.60 2.61
CA GLU A 82 -0.48 -22.52 1.80
C GLU A 82 -0.70 -22.34 0.28
N HIS A 83 -1.90 -21.91 -0.13
CA HIS A 83 -2.21 -21.69 -1.54
C HIS A 83 -1.70 -20.33 -2.05
N ILE A 84 -1.38 -20.28 -3.35
CA ILE A 84 -0.99 -19.03 -4.02
C ILE A 84 -2.21 -18.11 -4.15
N LEU A 85 -2.20 -17.02 -3.40
CA LEU A 85 -3.21 -15.97 -3.51
C LEU A 85 -2.84 -14.99 -4.65
N THR A 86 -3.78 -14.75 -5.55
CA THR A 86 -3.63 -13.77 -6.64
C THR A 86 -4.80 -12.79 -6.62
N SER A 87 -4.65 -11.64 -7.29
CA SER A 87 -5.77 -10.71 -7.46
C SER A 87 -6.95 -11.34 -8.18
N MET A 88 -6.72 -12.37 -9.02
CA MET A 88 -7.79 -13.08 -9.70
C MET A 88 -8.62 -13.92 -8.72
N HIS A 89 -7.99 -14.59 -7.75
CA HIS A 89 -8.70 -15.29 -6.68
C HIS A 89 -9.61 -14.35 -5.88
N MET A 90 -9.13 -13.14 -5.57
CA MET A 90 -9.96 -12.11 -4.91
C MET A 90 -11.15 -11.70 -5.78
N ILE A 91 -10.95 -11.52 -7.09
CA ILE A 91 -12.04 -11.18 -8.03
C ILE A 91 -13.06 -12.31 -8.11
N THR A 92 -12.62 -13.56 -8.18
CA THR A 92 -13.52 -14.73 -8.18
C THR A 92 -14.33 -14.79 -6.89
N PHE A 93 -13.68 -14.61 -5.73
CA PHE A 93 -14.37 -14.50 -4.44
C PHE A 93 -15.44 -13.39 -4.43
N MET A 94 -15.14 -12.22 -5.02
CA MET A 94 -16.11 -11.14 -5.14
C MET A 94 -17.27 -11.48 -6.08
N LYS A 95 -17.00 -12.15 -7.20
CA LYS A 95 -18.04 -12.61 -8.13
C LYS A 95 -19.01 -13.57 -7.44
N THR A 96 -18.50 -14.50 -6.64
CA THR A 96 -19.32 -15.52 -5.98
C THR A 96 -20.11 -14.96 -4.79
N TYR A 97 -19.47 -14.18 -3.93
CA TYR A 97 -20.04 -13.81 -2.63
C TYR A 97 -20.39 -12.33 -2.47
N ASN A 98 -19.97 -11.47 -3.41
CA ASN A 98 -20.13 -10.02 -3.33
C ASN A 98 -20.60 -9.43 -4.68
N ALA A 99 -21.43 -10.17 -5.42
CA ALA A 99 -21.84 -9.82 -6.78
C ALA A 99 -22.51 -8.45 -6.89
N ALA A 100 -23.39 -8.11 -5.95
CA ALA A 100 -24.05 -6.79 -5.89
C ALA A 100 -23.03 -5.65 -5.71
N TRP A 101 -22.12 -5.78 -4.75
CA TRP A 101 -21.05 -4.79 -4.56
C TRP A 101 -20.17 -4.66 -5.82
N LEU A 102 -19.85 -5.79 -6.46
CA LEU A 102 -19.03 -5.80 -7.68
C LEU A 102 -19.76 -5.13 -8.86
N HIS A 103 -21.07 -5.30 -8.96
CA HIS A 103 -21.91 -4.61 -9.94
C HIS A 103 -21.84 -3.09 -9.72
N ASP A 104 -22.15 -2.63 -8.51
CA ASP A 104 -22.17 -1.20 -8.15
C ASP A 104 -20.79 -0.56 -8.32
N TYR A 105 -19.73 -1.29 -7.96
CA TYR A 105 -18.37 -0.82 -8.15
C TYR A 105 -18.04 -0.54 -9.63
N LYS A 106 -18.61 -1.29 -10.59
CA LYS A 106 -18.29 -1.12 -12.01
C LYS A 106 -19.03 0.07 -12.64
N VAL A 107 -20.15 0.50 -12.06
CA VAL A 107 -20.99 1.58 -12.59
C VAL A 107 -20.18 2.88 -12.75
N GLY A 108 -20.33 3.54 -13.91
CA GLY A 108 -19.71 4.83 -14.20
C GLY A 108 -18.18 4.81 -14.41
N LYS A 109 -17.54 3.63 -14.45
CA LYS A 109 -16.09 3.52 -14.66
C LYS A 109 -15.74 3.23 -16.12
N ARG A 110 -14.83 4.04 -16.67
CA ARG A 110 -14.29 3.89 -18.03
C ARG A 110 -13.61 2.53 -18.27
N ASP A 111 -12.81 2.05 -17.32
CA ASP A 111 -12.16 0.73 -17.36
C ASP A 111 -12.33 0.06 -16.00
N SER A 112 -13.51 -0.53 -15.81
CA SER A 112 -13.92 -1.07 -14.53
C SER A 112 -13.03 -2.24 -14.10
N TYR A 113 -12.60 -3.09 -15.04
CA TYR A 113 -11.73 -4.23 -14.77
C TYR A 113 -10.32 -3.83 -14.33
N LYS A 114 -9.62 -2.94 -15.07
CA LYS A 114 -8.28 -2.48 -14.65
C LYS A 114 -8.34 -1.78 -13.30
N SER A 115 -9.39 -0.98 -13.06
CA SER A 115 -9.58 -0.30 -11.79
C SER A 115 -9.80 -1.29 -10.63
N LEU A 116 -10.49 -2.41 -10.88
CA LEU A 116 -10.72 -3.46 -9.89
C LEU A 116 -9.44 -4.23 -9.59
N LEU A 117 -8.70 -4.62 -10.65
CA LEU A 117 -7.43 -5.31 -10.50
C LEU A 117 -6.46 -4.49 -9.65
N LYS A 118 -6.35 -3.19 -9.92
CA LYS A 118 -5.52 -2.28 -9.13
C LYS A 118 -5.98 -2.18 -7.68
N LEU A 119 -7.29 -2.13 -7.44
CA LEU A 119 -7.85 -2.13 -6.08
C LEU A 119 -7.46 -3.41 -5.32
N CYS A 120 -7.55 -4.59 -5.95
CA CYS A 120 -7.12 -5.86 -5.36
C CYS A 120 -5.63 -5.86 -5.02
N GLN A 121 -4.78 -5.39 -5.94
CA GLN A 121 -3.33 -5.29 -5.71
C GLN A 121 -2.99 -4.35 -4.54
N ASP A 122 -3.56 -3.14 -4.54
CA ASP A 122 -3.33 -2.16 -3.47
C ASP A 122 -3.88 -2.64 -2.13
N PHE A 123 -4.96 -3.43 -2.14
CA PHE A 123 -5.47 -4.08 -0.95
C PHE A 123 -4.53 -5.16 -0.42
N ALA A 124 -4.04 -6.05 -1.29
CA ALA A 124 -3.09 -7.08 -0.90
C ALA A 124 -1.82 -6.48 -0.28
N GLN A 125 -1.27 -5.44 -0.91
CA GLN A 125 -0.11 -4.70 -0.39
C GLN A 125 -0.37 -4.10 1.00
N ARG A 126 -1.54 -3.46 1.20
CA ARG A 126 -1.91 -2.89 2.51
C ARG A 126 -2.04 -3.93 3.62
N HIS A 127 -2.44 -5.15 3.26
CA HIS A 127 -2.56 -6.26 4.21
C HIS A 127 -1.27 -7.09 4.30
N ASN A 128 -0.14 -6.60 3.79
CA ASN A 128 1.16 -7.29 3.80
C ASN A 128 1.14 -8.67 3.12
N PHE A 129 0.30 -8.81 2.08
CA PHE A 129 0.33 -9.94 1.17
C PHE A 129 1.29 -9.61 0.03
N SER A 130 2.53 -10.08 0.17
CA SER A 130 3.53 -10.10 -0.88
C SER A 130 3.64 -11.50 -1.47
N GLN A 131 4.12 -11.56 -2.72
CA GLN A 131 4.57 -12.82 -3.31
C GLN A 131 5.67 -13.41 -2.42
N ARG A 132 5.50 -14.67 -2.02
CA ARG A 132 6.56 -15.43 -1.36
C ARG A 132 7.43 -16.07 -2.42
N VAL A 133 8.73 -15.89 -2.32
CA VAL A 133 9.71 -16.62 -3.13
C VAL A 133 9.85 -18.02 -2.52
N PRO A 134 9.68 -19.09 -3.31
CA PRO A 134 10.03 -20.43 -2.86
C PRO A 134 11.49 -20.43 -2.37
N CYS A 135 11.71 -20.81 -1.11
CA CYS A 135 13.05 -21.03 -0.58
C CYS A 135 13.21 -22.52 -0.36
N TYR A 136 14.35 -23.09 -0.73
CA TYR A 136 14.65 -24.51 -0.57
C TYR A 136 14.60 -24.98 0.89
N THR A 137 14.68 -24.06 1.85
CA THR A 137 14.54 -24.34 3.29
C THR A 137 13.09 -24.31 3.79
N LYS A 138 12.11 -23.96 2.95
CA LYS A 138 10.71 -23.93 3.35
C LYS A 138 10.08 -25.30 3.18
N MET A 139 9.55 -25.80 4.29
CA MET A 139 8.79 -27.04 4.38
C MET A 139 7.30 -26.73 4.61
N PRO A 140 6.36 -27.51 4.03
CA PRO A 140 4.93 -27.41 4.32
C PRO A 140 4.64 -27.50 5.82
N SER A 141 3.59 -26.83 6.29
CA SER A 141 3.17 -26.84 7.70
C SER A 141 2.89 -28.25 8.22
N VAL A 142 2.26 -29.10 7.41
CA VAL A 142 1.98 -30.50 7.78
C VAL A 142 3.26 -31.26 8.09
N ASP A 143 4.27 -31.13 7.24
CA ASP A 143 5.57 -31.79 7.41
C ASP A 143 6.33 -31.21 8.63
N MET A 144 6.24 -29.90 8.84
CA MET A 144 6.81 -29.23 10.03
C MET A 144 6.16 -29.71 11.34
N GLU A 145 4.85 -29.93 11.33
CA GLU A 145 4.12 -30.45 12.49
C GLU A 145 4.49 -31.90 12.79
N ALA A 146 4.61 -32.73 11.75
CA ALA A 146 5.10 -34.11 11.88
C ALA A 146 6.51 -34.14 12.50
N LEU A 147 7.45 -33.38 11.92
CA LEU A 147 8.82 -33.30 12.41
C LEU A 147 8.90 -32.83 13.88
N ARG A 148 8.07 -31.84 14.25
CA ARG A 148 7.99 -31.36 15.63
C ARG A 148 7.52 -32.46 16.59
N ASN A 149 6.50 -33.23 16.19
CA ASN A 149 5.94 -34.29 17.02
C ASN A 149 6.92 -35.46 17.17
N ASP A 150 7.62 -35.83 16.10
CA ASP A 150 8.65 -36.87 16.11
C ASP A 150 9.79 -36.49 17.05
N PHE A 151 10.31 -35.26 16.92
CA PHE A 151 11.35 -34.73 17.81
C PHE A 151 10.90 -34.69 19.28
N ALA A 152 9.65 -34.28 19.54
CA ALA A 152 9.10 -34.28 20.90
C ALA A 152 9.05 -35.71 21.48
N GLY A 153 8.69 -36.71 20.67
CA GLY A 153 8.71 -38.11 21.05
C GLY A 153 10.13 -38.61 21.38
N GLU A 154 11.11 -38.32 20.52
CA GLU A 154 12.52 -38.67 20.76
C GLU A 154 13.07 -38.03 22.04
N CYS A 155 12.79 -36.74 22.26
CA CYS A 155 13.19 -36.04 23.48
C CYS A 155 12.54 -36.64 24.72
N TRP A 156 11.24 -36.94 24.68
CA TRP A 156 10.55 -37.57 25.79
C TRP A 156 11.17 -38.93 26.13
N ASN A 157 11.39 -39.78 25.12
CA ASN A 157 12.00 -41.09 25.30
C ASN A 157 13.44 -41.03 25.84
N LYS A 158 14.20 -39.98 25.52
CA LYS A 158 15.59 -39.83 25.96
C LYS A 158 15.72 -39.34 27.42
N TYR A 159 14.79 -38.52 27.88
CA TYR A 159 14.92 -37.80 29.16
C TYR A 159 13.86 -38.18 30.21
N HIS A 160 12.83 -38.95 29.84
CA HIS A 160 11.73 -39.37 30.72
C HIS A 160 11.46 -40.89 30.67
N ALA A 161 12.39 -41.69 30.12
CA ALA A 161 12.39 -43.15 30.21
C ALA A 161 13.29 -43.63 31.37
#